data_AF-A0A2S9JSW9-F1
#
_entry.id   AF-A0A2S9JSW9-F1
#
_cell.length_a   1.000
_cell.length_b   1.000
_cell.length_c   1.000
_cell.angle_alpha   90.00
_cell.angle_beta   90.00
_cell.angle_gamma   90.00
#
_symmetry.space_group_name_H-M   'P 1'
#
loop_
_entity.id
_entity.type
_entity.pdbx_description
1 polymer ?
#
loop_
_entity_poly.entity_id
_entity_poly.type
_entity_poly.pdbx_seq_one_letter_code
_entity_poly.pdbx_strand_id
1 'polypeptide(L)'
;MTLQQKQMIVQDFEKYMRYTLQRNIPFTLESFAAFATSLINFYGGSNLIATSERREAALILVGSFNAGVGNRITQEDLNQIADLIVSESTIDYSILNPIFSATK
;
A
#
# COMPACT_ATOMS: atom_id res chain seq x y z
N MET A 1 -3.58 -5.39 -14.91
CA MET A 1 -2.51 -5.80 -13.97
C MET A 1 -2.18 -7.28 -14.10
N THR A 2 -0.90 -7.62 -14.13
CA THR A 2 -0.38 -9.00 -14.19
C THR A 2 -0.37 -9.67 -12.82
N LEU A 3 -0.28 -11.00 -12.80
CA LEU A 3 -0.14 -11.75 -11.54
C LEU A 3 1.12 -11.33 -10.76
N GLN A 4 2.23 -11.09 -11.46
CA GLN A 4 3.49 -10.66 -10.86
C GLN A 4 3.35 -9.30 -10.16
N GLN A 5 2.66 -8.34 -10.78
CA GLN A 5 2.39 -7.03 -10.16
C GLN A 5 1.54 -7.19 -8.89
N LYS A 6 0.49 -8.04 -8.92
CA LYS A 6 -0.34 -8.31 -7.73
C LYS A 6 0.49 -8.91 -6.59
N GLN A 7 1.37 -9.86 -6.90
CA GLN A 7 2.27 -10.47 -5.92
C GLN A 7 3.26 -9.45 -5.34
N MET A 8 3.84 -8.59 -6.18
CA MET A 8 4.74 -7.52 -5.75
C MET A 8 4.05 -6.59 -4.73
N ILE A 9 2.84 -6.11 -5.05
CA ILE A 9 2.06 -5.22 -4.18
C ILE A 9 1.82 -5.86 -2.80
N VAL A 10 1.39 -7.13 -2.78
CA VAL A 10 1.14 -7.85 -1.52
C VAL A 10 2.44 -8.06 -0.74
N GLN A 11 3.52 -8.45 -1.41
CA GLN A 11 4.82 -8.66 -0.75
C GLN A 11 5.38 -7.38 -0.13
N ASP A 12 5.26 -6.24 -0.81
CA ASP A 12 5.73 -4.96 -0.26
C ASP A 12 4.85 -4.50 0.91
N PHE A 13 3.54 -4.73 0.86
CA PHE A 13 2.66 -4.53 2.02
C PHE A 13 3.06 -5.41 3.21
N GLU A 14 3.34 -6.69 2.98
CA GLU A 14 3.79 -7.58 4.06
C GLU A 14 5.14 -7.16 4.66
N LYS A 15 6.07 -6.63 3.85
CA LYS A 15 7.33 -6.06 4.37
C LYS A 15 7.05 -4.88 5.28
N TYR A 16 6.14 -3.99 4.87
CA TYR A 16 5.70 -2.85 5.69
C TYR A 16 5.07 -3.32 7.01
N MET A 17 4.20 -4.33 6.96
CA MET A 17 3.62 -4.96 8.15
C MET A 17 4.70 -5.52 9.09
N ARG A 18 5.66 -6.28 8.56
CA ARG A 18 6.77 -6.81 9.37
C ARG A 18 7.58 -5.70 10.01
N TYR A 19 7.87 -4.63 9.28
CA TYR A 19 8.60 -3.47 9.80
C TYR A 19 7.85 -2.78 10.94
N THR A 20 6.55 -2.48 10.76
CA THR A 20 5.73 -1.81 11.79
C THR A 20 5.61 -2.66 13.05
N LEU A 21 5.38 -3.97 12.90
CA LEU A 21 5.33 -4.93 14.01
C LEU A 21 6.66 -5.01 14.77
N GLN A 22 7.79 -5.12 14.08
CA GLN A 22 9.12 -5.19 14.71
C GLN A 22 9.49 -3.92 15.50
N ARG A 23 8.92 -2.77 15.10
CA ARG A 23 9.20 -1.47 15.70
C ARG A 23 8.12 -1.02 16.70
N ASN A 24 7.11 -1.85 16.98
CA ASN A 24 5.93 -1.49 17.78
C ASN A 24 5.25 -0.19 17.29
N ILE A 25 5.27 0.07 15.98
CA ILE A 25 4.58 1.21 15.38
C ILE A 25 3.09 0.86 15.29
N PRO A 26 2.18 1.71 15.79
CA PRO A 26 0.75 1.47 15.65
C PRO A 26 0.33 1.32 14.19
N PHE A 27 -0.37 0.23 13.90
CA PHE A 27 -0.95 -0.02 12.59
C PHE A 27 -2.31 0.66 12.50
N THR A 28 -2.32 1.91 12.02
CA THR A 28 -3.52 2.74 11.90
C THR A 28 -3.89 2.95 10.43
N LEU A 29 -5.13 3.37 10.19
CA LEU A 29 -5.57 3.72 8.83
C LEU A 29 -4.74 4.87 8.25
N GLU A 30 -4.35 5.85 9.08
CA GLU A 30 -3.54 7.00 8.68
C GLU A 30 -2.14 6.57 8.22
N SER A 31 -1.44 5.77 9.02
CA SER A 31 -0.08 5.31 8.66
C SER A 31 -0.10 4.40 7.44
N PHE A 32 -1.15 3.57 7.31
CA PHE A 32 -1.38 2.76 6.12
C PHE A 32 -1.68 3.60 4.88
N ALA A 33 -2.54 4.62 4.97
CA ALA A 33 -2.88 5.47 3.83
C ALA A 33 -1.64 6.22 3.31
N ALA A 34 -0.82 6.79 4.20
CA ALA A 34 0.43 7.44 3.83
C ALA A 34 1.41 6.48 3.12
N PHE A 35 1.51 5.24 3.61
CA PHE A 35 2.29 4.18 2.97
C PHE A 35 1.75 3.84 1.57
N ALA A 36 0.44 3.56 1.46
CA ALA A 36 -0.19 3.14 0.21
C ALA A 36 -0.11 4.23 -0.86
N THR A 37 -0.35 5.50 -0.51
CA THR A 37 -0.17 6.66 -1.39
C THR A 37 1.26 6.73 -1.91
N SER A 38 2.24 6.65 -1.01
CA SER A 38 3.67 6.70 -1.40
C SER A 38 4.05 5.54 -2.31
N LEU A 39 3.59 4.33 -2.00
CA LEU A 39 3.91 3.12 -2.75
C LEU A 39 3.33 3.15 -4.17
N ILE A 40 2.06 3.54 -4.33
CA ILE A 40 1.40 3.61 -5.64
C ILE A 40 2.02 4.70 -6.52
N ASN A 41 2.33 5.86 -5.94
CA ASN A 41 3.00 6.93 -6.66
C ASN A 41 4.42 6.53 -7.07
N PHE A 42 5.14 5.80 -6.21
CA PHE A 42 6.44 5.21 -6.56
C PHE A 42 6.33 4.19 -7.70
N TYR A 43 5.34 3.28 -7.67
CA TYR A 43 5.11 2.32 -8.74
C TYR A 43 4.81 3.00 -10.07
N GLY A 44 3.96 4.04 -10.06
CA GLY A 44 3.65 4.83 -11.26
C GLY A 44 4.87 5.57 -11.80
N GLY A 45 5.63 6.26 -10.93
CA GLY A 45 6.85 6.98 -11.31
C GLY A 45 7.98 6.07 -11.82
N SER A 46 7.99 4.82 -11.37
CA SER A 46 8.98 3.80 -11.76
C SER A 46 8.50 2.90 -12.92
N ASN A 47 7.35 3.19 -13.53
CA ASN A 47 6.72 2.38 -14.59
C ASN A 47 6.48 0.91 -14.21
N LEU A 48 6.28 0.61 -12.92
CA LEU A 48 6.00 -0.73 -12.42
C LEU A 48 4.52 -1.12 -12.59
N ILE A 49 3.64 -0.12 -12.66
CA ILE A 49 2.22 -0.25 -13.01
C ILE A 49 1.82 0.86 -13.97
N ALA A 50 0.81 0.63 -14.80
CA ALA A 50 0.23 1.67 -15.66
C ALA A 50 -0.66 2.62 -14.85
N THR A 51 -0.89 3.83 -15.39
CA THR A 51 -1.77 4.83 -14.75
C THR A 51 -3.19 4.28 -14.51
N SER A 52 -3.72 3.50 -15.45
CA SER A 52 -5.02 2.83 -15.33
C SER A 52 -5.06 1.75 -14.24
N GLU A 53 -3.91 1.27 -13.78
CA GLU A 53 -3.79 0.20 -12.78
C GLU A 53 -3.65 0.73 -11.35
N ARG A 54 -3.44 2.04 -11.17
CA ARG A 54 -3.27 2.67 -9.84
C ARG A 54 -4.43 2.34 -8.89
N ARG A 55 -5.67 2.43 -9.38
CA ARG A 55 -6.86 2.15 -8.57
C ARG A 55 -6.96 0.67 -8.18
N GLU A 56 -6.66 -0.23 -9.11
CA GLU A 56 -6.62 -1.67 -8.82
C GLU A 56 -5.54 -1.98 -7.76
N ALA A 57 -4.38 -1.31 -7.83
CA ALA A 57 -3.32 -1.46 -6.83
C ALA A 57 -3.75 -0.97 -5.44
N ALA A 58 -4.44 0.17 -5.38
CA ALA A 58 -5.02 0.68 -4.14
C ALA A 58 -6.01 -0.31 -3.53
N LEU A 59 -6.93 -0.86 -4.33
CA LEU A 59 -7.89 -1.85 -3.84
C LEU A 59 -7.22 -3.10 -3.26
N ILE A 60 -6.12 -3.58 -3.86
CA ILE A 60 -5.35 -4.71 -3.33
C ILE A 60 -4.77 -4.36 -1.95
N LEU A 61 -4.19 -3.17 -1.80
CA LEU A 61 -3.61 -2.72 -0.53
C LEU A 61 -4.68 -2.54 0.55
N VAL A 62 -5.78 -1.85 0.24
CA VAL A 62 -6.85 -1.60 1.22
C VAL A 62 -7.56 -2.91 1.60
N GLY A 63 -7.73 -3.84 0.65
CA GLY A 63 -8.23 -5.18 0.95
C GLY A 63 -7.29 -5.97 1.88
N SER A 64 -5.98 -5.88 1.65
CA SER A 64 -4.96 -6.51 2.51
C SER A 64 -4.95 -5.90 3.92
N PHE A 65 -5.09 -4.57 4.01
CA PHE A 65 -5.26 -3.86 5.28
C PHE A 65 -6.51 -4.32 6.03
N ASN A 66 -7.65 -4.38 5.35
CA ASN A 66 -8.92 -4.81 5.94
C ASN A 66 -8.84 -6.23 6.50
N ALA A 67 -8.22 -7.15 5.75
CA ALA A 67 -7.97 -8.51 6.21
C ALA A 67 -7.11 -8.51 7.50
N GLY A 68 -6.09 -7.66 7.57
CA GLY A 68 -5.24 -7.48 8.75
C GLY A 68 -5.96 -6.94 9.99
N VAL A 69 -7.03 -6.15 9.82
CA VAL A 69 -7.83 -5.60 10.92
C VAL A 69 -9.13 -6.37 11.19
N GLY A 70 -9.28 -7.56 10.60
CA GLY A 70 -10.40 -8.47 10.85
C GLY A 70 -11.65 -8.20 10.00
N ASN A 71 -11.48 -7.68 8.78
CA ASN A 71 -12.54 -7.44 7.80
C ASN A 71 -13.70 -6.58 8.33
N ARG A 72 -13.37 -5.48 9.00
CA ARG A 72 -14.35 -4.59 9.66
C ARG A 72 -14.79 -3.42 8.79
N ILE A 73 -14.06 -3.14 7.71
CA ILE A 73 -14.33 -2.03 6.80
C ILE A 73 -15.25 -2.53 5.68
N THR A 74 -16.30 -1.77 5.38
CA THR A 74 -17.28 -2.14 4.35
C THR A 74 -16.70 -2.01 2.95
N GLN A 75 -17.24 -2.75 1.98
CA GLN A 75 -16.77 -2.66 0.60
C GLN A 75 -16.90 -1.25 0.00
N GLU A 76 -17.90 -0.48 0.44
CA GLU A 76 -18.08 0.92 0.05
C GLU A 76 -16.93 1.78 0.57
N ASP A 77 -16.62 1.69 1.87
CA ASP A 77 -15.51 2.41 2.49
C ASP A 77 -14.16 2.00 1.87
N LEU A 78 -13.96 0.71 1.55
CA LEU A 78 -12.75 0.25 0.87
C LEU A 78 -12.55 0.95 -0.48
N ASN A 79 -13.64 1.15 -1.25
CA ASN A 79 -13.59 1.86 -2.51
C ASN A 79 -13.25 3.35 -2.29
N GLN A 80 -13.89 4.00 -1.31
CA GLN A 80 -13.62 5.40 -1.00
C GLN A 80 -12.16 5.63 -0.56
N ILE A 81 -11.62 4.74 0.28
CA ILE A 81 -10.21 4.80 0.71
C ILE A 81 -9.28 4.60 -0.50
N ALA A 82 -9.58 3.65 -1.38
CA ALA A 82 -8.79 3.44 -2.59
C ALA A 82 -8.79 4.65 -3.52
N ASP A 83 -9.95 5.31 -3.68
CA ASP A 83 -10.10 6.52 -4.48
C ASP A 83 -9.34 7.71 -3.86
N LEU A 84 -9.36 7.85 -2.53
CA LEU A 84 -8.57 8.84 -1.82
C LEU A 84 -7.07 8.65 -2.03
N ILE A 85 -6.56 7.42 -1.84
CA ILE A 85 -5.13 7.08 -2.02
C ILE A 85 -4.64 7.47 -3.42
N VAL A 86 -5.42 7.17 -4.47
CA VAL A 86 -4.97 7.46 -5.84
C VAL A 86 -5.12 8.92 -6.24
N SER A 87 -5.96 9.69 -5.54
CA SER A 87 -6.14 11.13 -5.76
C SER A 87 -4.95 11.96 -5.29
N GLU A 88 -4.14 11.42 -4.37
CA GLU A 88 -2.94 12.06 -3.85
C GLU A 88 -1.69 11.70 -4.67
N SER A 89 -0.80 12.68 -4.86
CA SER A 89 0.45 12.52 -5.62
C SER A 89 1.72 12.54 -4.75
N THR A 90 1.57 12.46 -3.42
CA THR A 90 2.68 12.54 -2.47
C THR A 90 3.50 11.24 -2.48
N ILE A 91 4.83 11.37 -2.38
CA ILE A 91 5.75 10.26 -2.15
C ILE A 91 6.60 10.58 -0.93
N ASP A 92 6.47 9.78 0.12
CA ASP A 92 7.38 9.81 1.27
C ASP A 92 8.34 8.60 1.22
N TYR A 93 9.57 8.86 0.76
CA TYR A 93 10.61 7.85 0.68
C TYR A 93 11.05 7.32 2.06
N SER A 94 10.85 8.07 3.15
CA SER A 94 11.19 7.60 4.50
C SER A 94 10.32 6.41 4.92
N ILE A 95 9.07 6.38 4.46
CA ILE A 95 8.12 5.29 4.70
C ILE A 95 8.43 4.08 3.80
N LEU A 96 8.98 4.32 2.59
CA LEU A 96 9.32 3.26 1.63
C LEU A 96 10.71 2.64 1.87
N ASN A 97 11.65 3.37 2.46
CA ASN A 97 13.00 2.88 2.71
C ASN A 97 13.01 1.50 3.41
N PRO A 98 12.22 1.25 4.48
CA PRO A 98 12.22 -0.04 5.17
C PRO A 98 11.79 -1.24 4.33
N ILE A 99 11.04 -1.04 3.22
CA ILE A 99 10.57 -2.14 2.36
C ILE A 99 11.50 -2.41 1.16
N PHE A 100 12.29 -1.43 0.76
CA PHE A 100 13.24 -1.54 -0.36
C PHE A 100 14.70 -1.69 0.07
N SER A 101 15.03 -1.35 1.32
CA SER A 101 16.34 -1.61 1.88
C SER A 101 16.44 -3.10 2.20
N ALA A 102 17.22 -3.85 1.42
CA ALA A 102 17.56 -5.22 1.79
C ALA A 102 18.17 -5.20 3.20
N THR A 103 17.63 -6.02 4.10
CA THR A 103 18.31 -6.38 5.35
C THR A 103 19.70 -6.90 4.93
N LYS A 104 20.74 -6.11 5.21
CA LYS A 104 22.12 -6.59 5.12
C LYS A 104 22.34 -7.71 6.13
#